data_AF-A0A162YA63-F1
#
_entry.id   AF-A0A162YA63-F1
#
_cell.length_a   1.000
_cell.length_b   1.000
_cell.length_c   1.000
_cell.angle_alpha   90.00
_cell.angle_beta   90.00
_cell.angle_gamma   90.00
#
_symmetry.space_group_name_H-M   'P 1'
#
loop_
_entity.id
_entity.type
_entity.pdbx_description
1 polymer ?
#
loop_
_entity_poly.entity_id
_entity_poly.type
_entity_poly.pdbx_seq_one_letter_code
_entity_poly.pdbx_strand_id
1 'polypeptide(L)'
;MKKTISTLILVLFYLIAFPYQTEFVVTEGVEYGNSGTLSQGINTLNGNGTITIKGDIKVNGNVTIPEGIELNFFRGNKLKINGNVTVTINGSINAGSYQIFDLDDNGTIDDCFIDNFDLTKDDGKVNGNLKNDFVIPQWFGVDDTGSQFTSQLFQKAIEAFPNVRKFVANGRFVLDRMLYLNQSNRYYDFSGATFIGANSDSRIMCRGNDDLWNIPSNELINYEILSGQSRDNLDEYQLLNTSSIKGSVGGGMIAIGKYFTKEDTFISPYSVWDVTLYGGYYIPRYKGDVAIGIGNAKNIEITDVNINCYNGLRGIAIQPPTNKERVKGNYAKLFYLDKWEYKIDSITTSKISRTDHIILKNIIQQGGINIINIDIEPGTKHYVKNVVIDNVIGHEITGLEHLTGEKGHSFRLSSQNDGIKIENVSLSNIILSYVHGGFRFDGVTGSISNYQINAAQNSDEEYVEVNSFIKNDRKSLEDALKRISELEKSN
;
A
#
# COMPACT_ATOMS: atom_id res chain seq x y z
N MET A 1 -57.28 35.03 -20.26
CA MET A 1 -56.67 34.09 -21.23
C MET A 1 -55.59 34.71 -22.12
N LYS A 2 -55.84 35.79 -22.90
CA LYS A 2 -54.81 36.34 -23.83
C LYS A 2 -53.48 36.76 -23.16
N LYS A 3 -53.52 37.41 -22.00
CA LYS A 3 -52.31 37.79 -21.24
C LYS A 3 -51.53 36.57 -20.75
N THR A 4 -52.23 35.54 -20.27
CA THR A 4 -51.64 34.30 -19.76
C THR A 4 -50.91 33.51 -20.84
N ILE A 5 -51.50 33.43 -22.04
CA ILE A 5 -50.88 32.76 -23.20
C ILE A 5 -49.64 33.52 -23.66
N SER A 6 -49.68 34.86 -23.68
CA SER A 6 -48.53 35.70 -24.06
C SER A 6 -47.36 35.54 -23.08
N THR A 7 -47.61 35.50 -21.77
CA THR A 7 -46.56 35.29 -20.76
C THR A 7 -45.96 33.88 -20.88
N LEU A 8 -46.80 32.86 -21.13
CA LEU A 8 -46.32 31.48 -21.32
C LEU A 8 -45.43 31.36 -22.56
N ILE A 9 -45.81 31.99 -23.68
CA ILE A 9 -45.01 32.00 -24.91
C ILE A 9 -43.68 32.73 -24.69
N LEU A 10 -43.67 33.84 -23.94
CA LEU A 10 -42.44 34.58 -23.66
C LEU A 10 -41.47 33.80 -22.75
N VAL A 11 -41.99 33.09 -21.74
CA VAL A 11 -41.18 32.21 -20.89
C VAL A 11 -40.65 31.02 -21.69
N LEU A 12 -41.49 30.39 -22.53
CA LEU A 12 -41.06 29.27 -23.36
C LEU A 12 -40.02 29.70 -24.40
N PHE A 13 -40.21 30.88 -25.02
CA PHE A 13 -39.24 31.43 -25.97
C PHE A 13 -37.92 31.79 -25.29
N TYR A 14 -37.95 32.31 -24.06
CA TYR A 14 -36.76 32.57 -23.26
C TYR A 14 -36.00 31.27 -22.91
N LEU A 15 -36.72 30.19 -22.61
CA LEU A 15 -36.11 28.88 -22.32
C LEU A 15 -35.49 28.21 -23.55
N ILE A 16 -35.95 28.54 -24.77
CA ILE A 16 -35.45 27.95 -26.02
C ILE A 16 -34.36 28.82 -26.68
N ALA A 17 -34.42 30.14 -26.52
CA ALA A 17 -33.56 31.08 -27.24
C ALA A 17 -32.15 31.25 -26.65
N PHE A 18 -31.93 30.85 -25.39
CA PHE A 18 -30.61 30.91 -24.77
C PHE A 18 -30.05 29.49 -24.66
N PRO A 19 -29.19 29.04 -25.59
CA PRO A 19 -28.50 27.77 -25.41
C PRO A 19 -27.71 27.88 -24.11
N TYR A 20 -28.01 27.01 -23.14
CA TYR A 20 -27.19 26.88 -21.95
C TYR A 20 -25.78 26.54 -22.43
N GLN A 21 -24.82 27.39 -22.10
CA GLN A 21 -23.43 27.08 -22.38
C GLN A 21 -23.09 25.84 -21.55
N THR A 22 -22.82 24.72 -22.21
CA THR A 22 -22.49 23.45 -21.56
C THR A 22 -20.99 23.26 -21.40
N GLU A 23 -20.18 24.04 -22.12
CA GLU A 23 -18.73 23.95 -22.11
C GLU A 23 -18.07 25.32 -21.98
N PHE A 24 -17.06 25.42 -21.12
CA PHE A 24 -16.18 26.57 -21.01
C PHE A 24 -14.74 26.12 -21.25
N VAL A 25 -14.06 26.71 -22.24
CA VAL A 25 -12.69 26.34 -22.59
C VAL A 25 -11.69 27.31 -21.96
N VAL A 26 -10.77 26.79 -21.16
CA VAL A 26 -9.63 27.54 -20.61
C VAL A 26 -8.38 27.15 -21.39
N THR A 27 -7.73 28.10 -22.06
CA THR A 27 -6.50 27.81 -22.82
C THR A 27 -5.26 27.92 -21.95
N GLU A 28 -5.15 28.92 -21.08
CA GLU A 28 -4.10 29.09 -20.08
C GLU A 28 -4.65 30.02 -19.00
N GLY A 29 -4.02 30.11 -17.83
CA GLY A 29 -4.42 31.13 -16.88
C GLY A 29 -3.86 30.99 -15.48
N VAL A 30 -4.34 31.88 -14.61
CA VAL A 30 -4.05 31.88 -13.19
C VAL A 30 -5.37 31.93 -12.42
N GLU A 31 -5.50 31.06 -11.42
CA GLU A 31 -6.61 31.01 -10.48
C GLU A 31 -6.17 31.55 -9.12
N TYR A 32 -6.88 32.54 -8.58
CA TYR A 32 -6.65 33.17 -7.27
C TYR A 32 -7.81 32.84 -6.32
N GLY A 33 -8.22 31.57 -6.31
CA GLY A 33 -9.26 31.01 -5.46
C GLY A 33 -10.71 31.32 -5.89
N ASN A 34 -11.15 32.57 -5.73
CA ASN A 34 -12.50 33.02 -6.12
C ASN A 34 -12.51 33.92 -7.36
N SER A 35 -11.35 34.05 -8.01
CA SER A 35 -11.18 34.88 -9.19
C SER A 35 -10.10 34.28 -10.07
N GLY A 36 -10.36 34.17 -11.37
CA GLY A 36 -9.47 33.49 -12.30
C GLY A 36 -10.25 32.71 -13.33
N THR A 37 -9.53 31.92 -14.14
CA THR A 37 -10.10 31.22 -15.28
C THR A 37 -11.02 30.07 -14.89
N LEU A 38 -10.75 29.37 -13.79
CA LEU A 38 -11.62 28.31 -13.29
C LEU A 38 -12.87 28.90 -12.65
N SER A 39 -12.71 29.93 -11.81
CA SER A 39 -13.85 30.65 -11.21
C SER A 39 -14.77 31.27 -12.27
N GLN A 40 -14.21 31.83 -13.34
CA GLN A 40 -14.98 32.33 -14.49
C GLN A 40 -15.76 31.21 -15.19
N GLY A 41 -15.13 30.05 -15.41
CA GLY A 41 -15.80 28.88 -15.98
C GLY A 41 -16.96 28.40 -15.11
N ILE A 42 -16.75 28.27 -13.80
CA ILE A 42 -17.79 27.85 -12.84
C ILE A 42 -18.99 28.80 -12.89
N ASN A 43 -18.74 30.12 -12.85
CA ASN A 43 -19.80 31.13 -12.88
C ASN A 43 -20.53 31.15 -14.22
N THR A 44 -19.81 31.04 -15.34
CA THR A 44 -20.40 31.03 -16.69
C THR A 44 -21.32 29.83 -16.89
N LEU A 45 -20.91 28.68 -16.36
CA LEU A 45 -21.67 27.43 -16.41
C LEU A 45 -22.74 27.32 -15.31
N ASN A 46 -22.88 28.33 -14.44
CA ASN A 46 -23.77 28.30 -13.26
C ASN A 46 -23.58 27.03 -12.41
N GLY A 47 -22.33 26.56 -12.28
CA GLY A 47 -21.98 25.36 -11.53
C GLY A 47 -22.38 24.04 -12.19
N ASN A 48 -22.78 24.02 -13.47
CA ASN A 48 -23.15 22.81 -14.19
C ASN A 48 -22.63 22.80 -15.65
N GLY A 49 -21.85 21.80 -16.03
CA GLY A 49 -21.28 21.64 -17.37
C GLY A 49 -19.83 21.17 -17.35
N THR A 50 -19.10 21.42 -18.45
CA THR A 50 -17.71 20.98 -18.60
C THR A 50 -16.77 22.18 -18.69
N ILE A 51 -15.71 22.18 -17.89
CA ILE A 51 -14.57 23.07 -18.06
C ILE A 51 -13.46 22.29 -18.77
N THR A 52 -13.17 22.68 -20.00
CA THR A 52 -12.14 22.04 -20.84
C THR A 52 -10.81 22.79 -20.72
N ILE A 53 -9.76 22.09 -20.30
CA ILE A 53 -8.44 22.63 -20.01
C ILE A 53 -7.49 22.36 -21.19
N LYS A 54 -7.09 23.44 -21.88
CA LYS A 54 -6.25 23.48 -23.09
C LYS A 54 -4.91 24.21 -22.90
N GLY A 55 -4.35 24.09 -21.70
CA GLY A 55 -3.01 24.52 -21.32
C GLY A 55 -2.90 24.55 -19.79
N ASP A 56 -1.72 24.89 -19.29
CA ASP A 56 -1.49 24.86 -17.84
C ASP A 56 -2.20 26.01 -17.13
N ILE A 57 -2.85 25.69 -16.01
CA ILE A 57 -3.50 26.68 -15.14
C ILE A 57 -2.74 26.71 -13.83
N LYS A 58 -2.17 27.86 -13.48
CA LYS A 58 -1.54 28.06 -12.18
C LYS A 58 -2.61 28.36 -11.12
N VAL A 59 -2.64 27.64 -10.01
CA VAL A 59 -3.59 27.82 -8.92
C VAL A 59 -2.87 28.41 -7.71
N ASN A 60 -3.07 29.70 -7.50
CA ASN A 60 -2.47 30.51 -6.43
C ASN A 60 -3.41 30.70 -5.22
N GLY A 61 -4.64 30.18 -5.26
CA GLY A 61 -5.59 30.31 -4.17
C GLY A 61 -6.60 29.17 -4.16
N ASN A 62 -7.15 28.89 -2.97
CA ASN A 62 -8.07 27.77 -2.76
C ASN A 62 -9.31 27.91 -3.64
N VAL A 63 -9.60 26.88 -4.44
CA VAL A 63 -10.73 26.87 -5.37
C VAL A 63 -11.55 25.60 -5.14
N THR A 64 -12.87 25.72 -5.24
CA THR A 64 -13.79 24.58 -5.15
C THR A 64 -14.51 24.39 -6.48
N ILE A 65 -14.32 23.23 -7.09
CA ILE A 65 -15.06 22.77 -8.27
C ILE A 65 -16.32 22.07 -7.78
N PRO A 66 -17.53 22.59 -8.09
CA PRO A 66 -18.78 22.03 -7.60
C PRO A 66 -19.14 20.71 -8.29
N GLU A 67 -20.10 19.98 -7.71
CA GLU A 67 -20.51 18.64 -8.18
C GLU A 67 -21.02 18.60 -9.63
N GLY A 68 -21.66 19.68 -10.10
CA GLY A 68 -22.16 19.75 -11.47
C GLY A 68 -21.09 20.01 -12.53
N ILE A 69 -19.82 20.22 -12.16
CA ILE A 69 -18.75 20.55 -13.10
C ILE A 69 -17.86 19.34 -13.38
N GLU A 70 -17.71 19.00 -14.67
CA GLU A 70 -16.67 18.09 -15.15
C GLU A 70 -15.43 18.89 -15.56
N LEU A 71 -14.24 18.47 -15.10
CA LEU A 71 -12.96 18.96 -15.61
C LEU A 71 -12.46 18.03 -16.72
N ASN A 72 -12.35 18.53 -17.94
CA ASN A 72 -11.86 17.77 -19.09
C ASN A 72 -10.44 18.22 -19.46
N PHE A 73 -9.46 17.31 -19.37
CA PHE A 73 -8.04 17.62 -19.63
C PHE A 73 -7.57 17.03 -20.95
N PHE A 74 -6.93 17.83 -21.80
CA PHE A 74 -6.13 17.30 -22.91
C PHE A 74 -4.72 16.90 -22.44
N ARG A 75 -4.13 15.90 -23.11
CA ARG A 75 -2.76 15.43 -22.80
C ARG A 75 -1.77 16.58 -22.84
N GLY A 76 -1.00 16.71 -21.75
CA GLY A 76 0.03 17.74 -21.60
C GLY A 76 -0.40 18.94 -20.76
N ASN A 77 -1.70 19.09 -20.46
CA ASN A 77 -2.22 20.23 -19.70
C ASN A 77 -2.47 19.84 -18.24
N LYS A 78 -2.15 20.75 -17.32
CA LYS A 78 -2.20 20.47 -15.88
C LYS A 78 -2.77 21.64 -15.07
N LEU A 79 -3.24 21.34 -13.87
CA LEU A 79 -3.34 22.33 -12.79
C LEU A 79 -1.99 22.35 -12.04
N LYS A 80 -1.31 23.49 -12.04
CA LYS A 80 -0.09 23.75 -11.25
C LYS A 80 -0.48 24.40 -9.94
N ILE A 81 -0.55 23.62 -8.87
CA ILE A 81 -1.12 24.03 -7.60
C ILE A 81 0.01 24.49 -6.70
N ASN A 82 0.01 25.78 -6.35
CA ASN A 82 1.04 26.32 -5.49
C ASN A 82 0.98 25.72 -4.08
N GLY A 83 2.08 25.87 -3.37
CA GLY A 83 2.15 25.51 -1.97
C GLY A 83 1.11 26.18 -1.08
N ASN A 84 0.64 25.49 -0.05
CA ASN A 84 -0.47 25.87 0.84
C ASN A 84 -1.84 26.06 0.14
N VAL A 85 -1.96 25.75 -1.16
CA VAL A 85 -3.22 25.89 -1.90
C VAL A 85 -3.93 24.54 -2.00
N THR A 86 -5.25 24.55 -1.79
CA THR A 86 -6.11 23.37 -1.94
C THR A 86 -7.09 23.56 -3.10
N VAL A 87 -7.09 22.61 -4.03
CA VAL A 87 -8.11 22.44 -5.06
C VAL A 87 -9.10 21.37 -4.58
N THR A 88 -10.31 21.80 -4.24
CA THR A 88 -11.40 20.90 -3.82
C THR A 88 -12.27 20.53 -5.01
N ILE A 89 -12.28 19.27 -5.44
CA ILE A 89 -13.04 18.78 -6.59
C ILE A 89 -14.20 17.92 -6.10
N ASN A 90 -15.42 18.44 -6.24
CA ASN A 90 -16.66 17.70 -5.93
C ASN A 90 -17.37 17.16 -7.17
N GLY A 91 -16.91 17.54 -8.37
CA GLY A 91 -17.43 17.08 -9.66
C GLY A 91 -16.67 15.89 -10.22
N SER A 92 -16.67 15.72 -11.55
CA SER A 92 -15.94 14.65 -12.25
C SER A 92 -14.68 15.17 -12.96
N ILE A 93 -13.78 14.26 -13.29
CA ILE A 93 -12.61 14.48 -14.12
C ILE A 93 -12.69 13.56 -15.34
N ASN A 94 -12.49 14.12 -16.52
CA ASN A 94 -12.32 13.39 -17.76
C ASN A 94 -10.88 13.58 -18.26
N ALA A 95 -10.05 12.57 -18.07
CA ALA A 95 -8.64 12.58 -18.44
C ALA A 95 -8.15 11.15 -18.72
N GLY A 96 -7.18 11.01 -19.61
CA GLY A 96 -6.47 9.73 -19.81
C GLY A 96 -5.42 9.45 -18.74
N SER A 97 -4.57 8.45 -18.99
CA SER A 97 -3.42 8.08 -18.15
C SER A 97 -2.23 9.00 -18.38
N TYR A 98 -2.35 10.27 -17.99
CA TYR A 98 -1.28 11.26 -18.00
C TYR A 98 -1.45 12.25 -16.84
N GLN A 99 -0.37 12.96 -16.51
CA GLN A 99 -0.38 13.95 -15.43
C GLN A 99 -1.34 15.10 -15.74
N ILE A 100 -2.20 15.41 -14.76
CA ILE A 100 -3.13 16.54 -14.77
C ILE A 100 -2.99 17.42 -13.52
N PHE A 101 -2.28 16.95 -12.50
CA PHE A 101 -1.92 17.71 -11.30
C PHE A 101 -0.41 17.81 -11.18
N ASP A 102 0.06 19.02 -10.95
CA ASP A 102 1.45 19.36 -10.67
C ASP A 102 1.43 20.16 -9.37
N LEU A 103 1.99 19.60 -8.30
CA LEU A 103 1.87 20.15 -6.94
C LEU A 103 3.21 20.79 -6.59
N ASP A 104 3.21 22.09 -6.33
CA ASP A 104 4.37 22.76 -5.73
C ASP A 104 4.56 22.24 -4.30
N ASP A 105 5.82 22.20 -3.88
CA ASP A 105 6.31 21.53 -2.68
C ASP A 105 5.92 20.06 -2.64
N ASN A 106 6.87 19.20 -2.98
CA ASN A 106 6.56 17.81 -3.33
C ASN A 106 6.43 16.88 -2.12
N GLY A 107 6.13 17.39 -0.92
CA GLY A 107 5.75 16.63 0.26
C GLY A 107 4.38 15.97 0.11
N THR A 108 4.25 14.69 0.47
CA THR A 108 2.97 14.03 0.73
C THR A 108 2.34 14.57 2.02
N ILE A 109 1.06 14.25 2.25
CA ILE A 109 0.30 14.77 3.39
C ILE A 109 0.86 14.26 4.75
N ASP A 110 1.78 13.29 4.74
CA ASP A 110 2.48 12.70 5.89
C ASP A 110 3.93 12.28 5.48
N ASP A 111 4.71 13.12 4.79
CA ASP A 111 5.89 12.65 4.02
C ASP A 111 7.15 12.36 4.81
N CYS A 112 7.13 12.63 6.12
CA CYS A 112 8.12 12.13 7.06
C CYS A 112 7.43 11.73 8.36
N PHE A 113 7.99 10.72 9.05
CA PHE A 113 7.78 10.55 10.50
C PHE A 113 8.21 11.79 11.31
N ILE A 114 8.83 12.77 10.63
CA ILE A 114 9.28 14.08 11.09
C ILE A 114 8.34 15.22 10.62
N ASP A 115 7.29 14.99 9.82
CA ASP A 115 6.34 16.07 9.46
C ASP A 115 5.44 16.50 10.61
N ASN A 116 5.33 15.71 11.69
CA ASN A 116 4.84 16.24 12.97
C ASN A 116 5.76 17.33 13.56
N PHE A 117 6.95 17.50 12.98
CA PHE A 117 7.94 18.56 13.23
C PHE A 117 8.11 19.52 12.05
N ASP A 118 7.55 19.23 10.87
CA ASP A 118 7.48 20.21 9.80
C ASP A 118 6.32 21.17 10.09
N LEU A 119 6.70 22.36 10.53
CA LEU A 119 5.76 23.42 10.88
C LEU A 119 5.24 24.14 9.64
N THR A 120 5.68 23.79 8.41
CA THR A 120 5.19 24.40 7.17
C THR A 120 4.23 23.45 6.46
N LYS A 121 2.94 23.85 6.44
CA LYS A 121 1.84 23.18 5.72
C LYS A 121 1.91 23.48 4.21
N ASP A 122 3.09 23.44 3.63
CA ASP A 122 3.42 24.13 2.39
C ASP A 122 3.12 23.38 1.10
N ASP A 123 2.71 22.11 1.11
CA ASP A 123 2.35 21.45 -0.17
C ASP A 123 1.05 21.95 -0.80
N GLY A 124 1.02 21.95 -2.13
CA GLY A 124 -0.22 22.01 -2.91
C GLY A 124 -1.06 20.75 -2.74
N LYS A 125 -2.39 20.89 -2.62
CA LYS A 125 -3.32 19.78 -2.30
C LYS A 125 -4.46 19.68 -3.30
N VAL A 126 -4.84 18.45 -3.61
CA VAL A 126 -6.08 18.11 -4.31
C VAL A 126 -6.91 17.22 -3.41
N ASN A 127 -8.16 17.59 -3.17
CA ASN A 127 -9.11 16.79 -2.39
C ASN A 127 -10.55 16.99 -2.88
N GLY A 128 -11.53 16.45 -2.15
CA GLY A 128 -12.96 16.69 -2.41
C GLY A 128 -13.76 15.40 -2.55
N ASN A 129 -15.06 15.54 -2.86
CA ASN A 129 -15.96 14.42 -3.10
C ASN A 129 -16.01 14.07 -4.60
N LEU A 130 -14.89 13.62 -5.16
CA LEU A 130 -14.77 13.31 -6.59
C LEU A 130 -15.84 12.30 -7.04
N LYS A 131 -16.46 12.55 -8.20
CA LYS A 131 -17.56 11.74 -8.77
C LYS A 131 -17.12 10.65 -9.72
N ASN A 132 -15.82 10.57 -10.02
CA ASN A 132 -15.26 9.45 -10.76
C ASN A 132 -15.41 8.14 -10.00
N ASP A 133 -15.60 7.06 -10.75
CA ASP A 133 -15.61 5.71 -10.19
C ASP A 133 -14.24 5.26 -9.68
N PHE A 134 -13.17 5.86 -10.20
CA PHE A 134 -11.79 5.51 -9.85
C PHE A 134 -10.83 6.71 -9.89
N VAL A 135 -9.67 6.52 -9.26
CA VAL A 135 -8.49 7.41 -9.34
C VAL A 135 -7.30 6.58 -9.83
N ILE A 136 -6.42 7.21 -10.60
CA ILE A 136 -5.17 6.60 -11.08
C ILE A 136 -3.94 7.42 -10.66
N PRO A 137 -2.79 6.77 -10.41
CA PRO A 137 -1.57 7.46 -9.98
C PRO A 137 -0.98 8.39 -11.06
N GLN A 138 -1.21 8.10 -12.35
CA GLN A 138 -0.67 8.90 -13.46
C GLN A 138 -1.17 10.34 -13.45
N TRP A 139 -2.35 10.62 -12.89
CA TRP A 139 -2.86 11.99 -12.74
C TRP A 139 -1.94 12.89 -11.91
N PHE A 140 -1.13 12.29 -11.03
CA PHE A 140 -0.17 12.94 -10.15
C PHE A 140 1.28 12.85 -10.67
N GLY A 141 1.48 12.38 -11.90
CA GLY A 141 2.81 12.30 -12.51
C GLY A 141 3.65 11.10 -12.07
N VAL A 142 3.02 10.08 -11.48
CA VAL A 142 3.68 8.81 -11.18
C VAL A 142 4.21 8.17 -12.46
N ASP A 143 5.50 7.82 -12.46
CA ASP A 143 6.13 7.06 -13.55
C ASP A 143 5.68 5.59 -13.53
N ASP A 144 4.96 5.18 -14.57
CA ASP A 144 4.47 3.82 -14.74
C ASP A 144 5.35 2.99 -15.70
N THR A 145 6.51 3.51 -16.09
CA THR A 145 7.51 2.78 -16.90
C THR A 145 8.51 2.01 -16.05
N GLY A 146 8.64 2.39 -14.78
CA GLY A 146 9.61 1.83 -13.84
C GLY A 146 11.02 2.36 -14.05
N SER A 147 11.16 3.58 -14.58
CA SER A 147 12.43 4.26 -14.84
C SER A 147 12.85 5.18 -13.70
N GLN A 148 11.90 5.69 -12.92
CA GLN A 148 12.10 6.62 -11.80
C GLN A 148 11.47 6.08 -10.51
N PHE A 149 11.93 6.59 -9.37
CA PHE A 149 11.27 6.35 -8.09
C PHE A 149 9.96 7.11 -8.02
N THR A 150 8.92 6.44 -7.49
CA THR A 150 7.56 7.00 -7.54
C THR A 150 6.84 7.00 -6.21
N SER A 151 7.48 6.56 -5.12
CA SER A 151 6.74 6.28 -3.87
C SER A 151 5.97 7.49 -3.35
N GLN A 152 6.57 8.69 -3.36
CA GLN A 152 5.91 9.91 -2.88
C GLN A 152 4.68 10.26 -3.74
N LEU A 153 4.85 10.45 -5.06
CA LEU A 153 3.73 10.79 -5.95
C LEU A 153 2.62 9.74 -5.94
N PHE A 154 2.98 8.47 -5.77
CA PHE A 154 2.02 7.38 -5.66
C PHE A 154 1.23 7.48 -4.35
N GLN A 155 1.89 7.78 -3.23
CA GLN A 155 1.23 8.00 -1.95
C GLN A 155 0.27 9.20 -2.03
N LYS A 156 0.67 10.31 -2.68
CA LYS A 156 -0.23 11.47 -2.91
C LYS A 156 -1.50 11.06 -3.66
N ALA A 157 -1.36 10.23 -4.69
CA ALA A 157 -2.49 9.77 -5.48
C ALA A 157 -3.47 8.91 -4.67
N ILE A 158 -2.97 8.07 -3.75
CA ILE A 158 -3.80 7.31 -2.82
C ILE A 158 -4.58 8.27 -1.91
N GLU A 159 -3.91 9.31 -1.41
CA GLU A 159 -4.44 10.19 -0.38
C GLU A 159 -5.42 11.26 -0.88
N ALA A 160 -5.32 11.67 -2.14
CA ALA A 160 -6.07 12.82 -2.66
C ALA A 160 -7.61 12.69 -2.54
N PHE A 161 -8.18 11.54 -2.86
CA PHE A 161 -9.64 11.37 -2.92
C PHE A 161 -10.12 10.19 -2.07
N PRO A 162 -10.14 10.32 -0.73
CA PRO A 162 -10.45 9.21 0.17
C PRO A 162 -11.88 8.66 0.04
N ASN A 163 -12.79 9.44 -0.57
CA ASN A 163 -14.17 9.06 -0.84
C ASN A 163 -14.33 8.13 -2.05
N VAL A 164 -13.36 8.12 -2.97
CA VAL A 164 -13.43 7.29 -4.18
C VAL A 164 -13.05 5.87 -3.81
N ARG A 165 -13.99 4.95 -4.03
CA ARG A 165 -13.85 3.56 -3.58
C ARG A 165 -12.78 2.79 -4.33
N LYS A 166 -12.55 3.10 -5.62
CA LYS A 166 -11.62 2.34 -6.46
C LYS A 166 -10.35 3.14 -6.74
N PHE A 167 -9.20 2.56 -6.45
CA PHE A 167 -7.90 3.08 -6.89
C PHE A 167 -7.29 2.08 -7.86
N VAL A 168 -6.94 2.51 -9.07
CA VAL A 168 -6.46 1.61 -10.14
C VAL A 168 -5.03 1.98 -10.48
N ALA A 169 -4.13 0.98 -10.49
CA ALA A 169 -2.77 1.15 -10.98
C ALA A 169 -2.44 0.07 -12.01
N ASN A 170 -1.81 0.50 -13.10
CA ASN A 170 -1.29 -0.34 -14.17
C ASN A 170 0.05 0.23 -14.62
N GLY A 171 1.03 -0.63 -14.86
CA GLY A 171 2.40 -0.26 -15.22
C GLY A 171 3.44 -0.83 -14.27
N ARG A 172 4.65 -0.28 -14.32
CA ARG A 172 5.80 -0.71 -13.53
C ARG A 172 6.22 0.45 -12.64
N PHE A 173 6.29 0.22 -11.34
CA PHE A 173 6.54 1.25 -10.33
C PHE A 173 7.76 0.87 -9.51
N VAL A 174 8.76 1.76 -9.46
CA VAL A 174 9.93 1.58 -8.58
C VAL A 174 9.66 2.33 -7.28
N LEU A 175 9.61 1.56 -6.19
CA LEU A 175 9.28 2.05 -4.87
C LEU A 175 10.53 2.12 -4.02
N ASP A 176 10.96 3.33 -3.71
CA ASP A 176 12.09 3.60 -2.81
C ASP A 176 11.64 3.84 -1.35
N ARG A 177 10.33 4.02 -1.17
CA ARG A 177 9.62 4.04 0.12
C ARG A 177 8.41 3.12 0.08
N MET A 178 7.98 2.69 1.26
CA MET A 178 6.73 1.96 1.47
C MET A 178 5.52 2.80 1.05
N LEU A 179 4.55 2.16 0.40
CA LEU A 179 3.22 2.71 0.17
C LEU A 179 2.25 2.30 1.28
N TYR A 180 1.49 3.26 1.80
CA TYR A 180 0.50 3.03 2.85
C TYR A 180 -0.92 3.01 2.28
N LEU A 181 -1.56 1.86 2.35
CA LEU A 181 -2.98 1.66 2.04
C LEU A 181 -3.80 1.85 3.32
N ASN A 182 -3.83 3.10 3.80
CA ASN A 182 -4.36 3.48 5.11
C ASN A 182 -5.79 4.05 5.06
N GLN A 183 -6.46 3.95 3.92
CA GLN A 183 -7.82 4.43 3.73
C GLN A 183 -8.84 3.30 3.80
N SER A 184 -9.81 3.45 4.70
CA SER A 184 -10.88 2.47 4.90
C SER A 184 -11.91 2.48 3.76
N ASN A 185 -12.62 1.37 3.57
CA ASN A 185 -13.64 1.18 2.52
C ASN A 185 -13.11 1.35 1.09
N ARG A 186 -11.87 0.89 0.83
CA ARG A 186 -11.17 1.13 -0.44
C ARG A 186 -10.76 -0.17 -1.12
N TYR A 187 -10.94 -0.19 -2.43
CA TYR A 187 -10.57 -1.26 -3.34
C TYR A 187 -9.39 -0.81 -4.20
N TYR A 188 -8.24 -1.47 -4.04
CA TYR A 188 -7.02 -1.23 -4.79
C TYR A 188 -6.90 -2.29 -5.90
N ASP A 189 -7.10 -1.88 -7.15
CA ASP A 189 -6.98 -2.71 -8.34
C ASP A 189 -5.58 -2.54 -8.95
N PHE A 190 -4.73 -3.52 -8.67
CA PHE A 190 -3.34 -3.60 -9.12
C PHE A 190 -3.12 -4.72 -10.13
N SER A 191 -4.18 -5.19 -10.79
CA SER A 191 -4.14 -6.31 -11.75
C SER A 191 -3.14 -6.14 -12.90
N GLY A 192 -2.80 -4.91 -13.28
CA GLY A 192 -1.77 -4.59 -14.28
C GLY A 192 -0.47 -4.01 -13.70
N ALA A 193 -0.33 -3.94 -12.38
CA ALA A 193 0.79 -3.28 -11.73
C ALA A 193 1.95 -4.26 -11.42
N THR A 194 3.18 -3.79 -11.65
CA THR A 194 4.41 -4.41 -11.14
C THR A 194 5.09 -3.43 -10.21
N PHE A 195 5.24 -3.80 -8.94
CA PHE A 195 5.97 -3.02 -7.96
C PHE A 195 7.36 -3.60 -7.77
N ILE A 196 8.37 -2.74 -7.67
CA ILE A 196 9.77 -3.12 -7.51
C ILE A 196 10.35 -2.33 -6.35
N GLY A 197 10.80 -3.02 -5.31
CA GLY A 197 11.50 -2.36 -4.21
C GLY A 197 12.83 -1.80 -4.68
N ALA A 198 13.18 -0.60 -4.27
CA ALA A 198 14.47 0.03 -4.48
C ALA A 198 15.04 0.60 -3.17
N ASN A 199 16.36 0.55 -3.04
CA ASN A 199 17.10 1.26 -2.00
C ASN A 199 17.27 2.64 -2.57
N SER A 200 16.45 3.59 -2.15
CA SER A 200 17.05 4.90 -1.94
C SER A 200 17.81 4.76 -0.63
N ASP A 201 19.10 5.09 -0.61
CA ASP A 201 19.86 5.28 0.64
C ASP A 201 19.36 6.58 1.35
N SER A 202 18.04 6.72 1.43
CA SER A 202 17.29 7.92 1.82
C SER A 202 17.40 8.25 3.30
N ARG A 203 18.25 7.51 4.04
CA ARG A 203 18.83 8.02 5.30
C ARG A 203 19.53 9.37 5.12
N ILE A 204 19.80 9.79 3.89
CA ILE A 204 20.41 11.08 3.57
C ILE A 204 19.39 12.18 3.24
N MET A 205 18.15 11.88 2.83
CA MET A 205 17.27 12.87 2.21
C MET A 205 16.38 13.69 3.17
N CYS A 206 16.27 13.33 4.45
CA CYS A 206 15.58 14.17 5.45
C CYS A 206 16.53 15.14 6.17
N ARG A 207 17.79 15.27 5.73
CA ARG A 207 18.65 16.38 6.18
C ARG A 207 18.37 17.57 5.29
N GLY A 208 17.53 18.48 5.79
CA GLY A 208 17.32 19.81 5.23
C GLY A 208 18.62 20.61 5.19
N ASN A 209 19.44 20.33 4.18
CA ASN A 209 20.52 21.18 3.75
C ASN A 209 20.17 21.63 2.34
N ASP A 210 19.86 22.91 2.21
CA ASP A 210 19.54 23.64 0.97
C ASP A 210 20.65 23.57 -0.12
N ASP A 211 21.73 22.81 0.09
CA ASP A 211 22.91 22.74 -0.78
C ASP A 211 23.04 21.42 -1.58
N LEU A 212 22.13 20.45 -1.45
CA LEU A 212 22.24 19.15 -2.16
C LEU A 212 21.45 19.05 -3.48
N TRP A 213 20.83 20.14 -3.94
CA TRP A 213 20.13 20.19 -5.23
C TRP A 213 21.03 20.13 -6.48
N ASN A 214 22.36 20.04 -6.31
CA ASN A 214 23.34 19.98 -7.39
C ASN A 214 24.06 18.63 -7.49
N ILE A 215 23.40 17.52 -7.17
CA ILE A 215 23.84 16.23 -7.73
C ILE A 215 23.21 16.14 -9.12
N PRO A 216 24.00 16.18 -10.21
CA PRO A 216 23.46 16.05 -11.55
C PRO A 216 22.71 14.71 -11.65
N SER A 217 21.47 14.73 -12.12
CA SER A 217 20.60 13.54 -12.29
C SER A 217 21.24 12.42 -13.14
N ASN A 218 22.33 12.74 -13.82
CA ASN A 218 23.19 11.88 -14.61
C ASN A 218 24.24 11.06 -13.82
N GLU A 219 24.45 11.30 -12.51
CA GLU A 219 25.33 10.45 -11.68
C GLU A 219 24.58 9.41 -10.83
N LEU A 220 23.26 9.54 -10.67
CA LEU A 220 22.41 8.54 -9.99
C LEU A 220 21.94 7.40 -10.90
N ILE A 221 22.33 7.39 -12.17
CA ILE A 221 21.95 6.36 -13.14
C ILE A 221 23.17 5.96 -13.99
N ASN A 222 24.09 5.23 -13.38
CA ASN A 222 24.82 4.14 -14.05
C ASN A 222 24.46 2.80 -13.40
N TYR A 223 23.21 2.64 -12.96
CA TYR A 223 22.55 1.34 -12.98
C TYR A 223 21.96 1.19 -14.39
N GLU A 224 22.82 0.84 -15.34
CA GLU A 224 22.38 0.48 -16.69
C GLU A 224 21.31 -0.61 -16.59
N ILE A 225 20.09 -0.23 -16.96
CA ILE A 225 19.21 -1.11 -17.70
C ILE A 225 19.99 -1.48 -18.97
N LEU A 226 20.75 -2.58 -18.89
CA LEU A 226 21.36 -3.26 -20.04
C LEU A 226 20.23 -3.76 -20.95
N SER A 227 19.68 -2.83 -21.74
CA SER A 227 18.69 -3.09 -22.79
C SER A 227 19.33 -3.67 -24.06
N GLY A 228 20.57 -4.16 -24.00
CA GLY A 228 21.34 -4.61 -25.16
C GLY A 228 22.05 -5.96 -25.03
N GLN A 229 22.01 -6.65 -23.89
CA GLN A 229 22.56 -8.00 -23.79
C GLN A 229 21.44 -9.04 -23.66
N SER A 230 21.58 -10.13 -24.42
CA SER A 230 20.58 -11.17 -24.66
C SER A 230 19.89 -11.62 -23.37
N ARG A 231 18.56 -11.75 -23.45
CA ARG A 231 17.63 -12.20 -22.39
C ARG A 231 17.91 -13.59 -21.78
N ASP A 232 19.03 -14.23 -22.13
CA ASP A 232 19.31 -15.63 -21.82
C ASP A 232 20.21 -15.84 -20.59
N ASN A 233 20.64 -14.78 -19.88
CA ASN A 233 21.46 -14.89 -18.67
C ASN A 233 21.05 -13.88 -17.57
N LEU A 234 19.85 -14.06 -17.00
CA LEU A 234 19.41 -13.32 -15.81
C LEU A 234 19.89 -13.95 -14.48
N ASP A 235 20.62 -15.07 -14.54
CA ASP A 235 20.98 -15.88 -13.36
C ASP A 235 22.25 -15.42 -12.62
N GLU A 236 22.94 -14.38 -13.08
CA GLU A 236 24.17 -13.91 -12.43
C GLU A 236 24.15 -12.40 -12.16
N TYR A 237 23.11 -11.93 -11.46
CA TYR A 237 23.19 -10.67 -10.73
C TYR A 237 24.15 -10.86 -9.54
N GLN A 238 25.44 -10.58 -9.75
CA GLN A 238 26.36 -10.34 -8.64
C GLN A 238 25.91 -9.06 -7.93
N LEU A 239 25.03 -9.23 -6.95
CA LEU A 239 24.70 -8.24 -5.93
C LEU A 239 26.02 -7.75 -5.35
N LEU A 240 26.36 -6.48 -5.62
CA LEU A 240 27.43 -5.77 -4.96
C LEU A 240 27.31 -6.04 -3.46
N ASN A 241 28.37 -6.64 -2.93
CA ASN A 241 28.46 -7.18 -1.58
C ASN A 241 28.56 -6.02 -0.57
N THR A 242 27.55 -5.16 -0.49
CA THR A 242 27.46 -4.07 0.50
C THR A 242 26.93 -4.65 1.81
N SER A 243 27.73 -5.52 2.42
CA SER A 243 27.41 -6.26 3.65
C SER A 243 27.20 -5.38 4.90
N SER A 244 27.33 -4.06 4.80
CA SER A 244 27.29 -3.13 5.93
C SER A 244 26.00 -2.30 6.06
N ILE A 245 25.14 -2.26 5.04
CA ILE A 245 23.94 -1.41 5.06
C ILE A 245 22.71 -2.28 5.35
N LYS A 246 22.40 -2.42 6.64
CA LYS A 246 21.13 -3.01 7.09
C LYS A 246 20.01 -2.01 6.79
N GLY A 247 19.15 -2.34 5.83
CA GLY A 247 17.87 -1.65 5.67
C GLY A 247 17.08 -1.66 6.98
N SER A 248 16.33 -0.60 7.25
CA SER A 248 15.46 -0.57 8.43
C SER A 248 14.46 -1.72 8.31
N VAL A 249 14.29 -2.47 9.41
CA VAL A 249 13.49 -3.71 9.48
C VAL A 249 11.98 -3.40 9.50
N GLY A 250 11.57 -2.27 8.92
CA GLY A 250 10.31 -1.60 9.19
C GLY A 250 9.39 -1.57 7.98
N GLY A 251 9.05 -2.73 7.45
CA GLY A 251 7.86 -2.94 6.64
C GLY A 251 8.05 -2.86 5.13
N GLY A 252 7.10 -3.49 4.46
CA GLY A 252 7.21 -3.89 3.07
C GLY A 252 7.07 -2.79 2.03
N MET A 253 7.05 -3.22 0.77
CA MET A 253 6.77 -2.33 -0.37
C MET A 253 5.38 -1.71 -0.25
N ILE A 254 4.41 -2.50 0.22
CA ILE A 254 3.05 -2.06 0.53
C ILE A 254 2.74 -2.39 1.98
N ALA A 255 2.12 -1.46 2.72
CA ALA A 255 1.57 -1.69 4.04
C ALA A 255 0.08 -1.36 4.09
N ILE A 256 -0.70 -2.26 4.69
CA ILE A 256 -2.12 -2.06 5.00
C ILE A 256 -2.27 -1.82 6.49
N GLY A 257 -2.74 -0.62 6.83
CA GLY A 257 -2.85 -0.11 8.18
C GLY A 257 -1.61 0.64 8.66
N LYS A 258 -1.81 1.54 9.64
CA LYS A 258 -0.75 2.32 10.28
C LYS A 258 -0.15 1.54 11.45
N TYR A 259 1.18 1.56 11.51
CA TYR A 259 1.90 1.23 12.74
C TYR A 259 1.70 2.39 13.73
N PHE A 260 1.33 2.14 14.99
CA PHE A 260 1.05 3.24 15.93
C PHE A 260 2.22 4.19 16.02
N THR A 261 1.96 5.47 15.82
CA THR A 261 2.85 6.54 16.24
C THR A 261 2.61 6.83 17.72
N LYS A 262 3.59 7.45 18.40
CA LYS A 262 3.46 7.83 19.83
C LYS A 262 2.26 8.75 20.10
N GLU A 263 1.72 9.40 19.08
CA GLU A 263 0.70 10.45 19.18
C GLU A 263 -0.70 9.95 18.83
N ASP A 264 -0.82 8.69 18.43
CA ASP A 264 -2.08 8.11 17.98
C ASP A 264 -3.08 7.93 19.15
N THR A 265 -3.96 8.93 19.27
CA THR A 265 -5.09 8.93 20.20
C THR A 265 -6.21 7.98 19.80
N PHE A 266 -6.02 7.11 18.80
CA PHE A 266 -7.06 6.22 18.27
C PHE A 266 -7.89 5.55 19.38
N ILE A 267 -9.20 5.77 19.29
CA ILE A 267 -10.25 5.11 20.09
C ILE A 267 -10.51 3.70 19.53
N SER A 268 -10.21 3.48 18.24
CA SER A 268 -10.33 2.20 17.56
C SER A 268 -9.07 1.33 17.76
N PRO A 269 -9.20 0.01 17.96
CA PRO A 269 -8.08 -0.92 17.96
C PRO A 269 -7.58 -1.24 16.52
N TYR A 270 -8.13 -0.57 15.51
CA TYR A 270 -7.76 -0.68 14.10
C TYR A 270 -7.50 0.72 13.53
N SER A 271 -6.45 0.83 12.72
CA SER A 271 -6.10 2.02 11.93
C SER A 271 -6.81 2.09 10.57
N VAL A 272 -7.18 0.94 10.01
CA VAL A 272 -7.86 0.83 8.71
C VAL A 272 -8.82 -0.35 8.71
N TRP A 273 -9.89 -0.27 7.92
CA TRP A 273 -10.83 -1.38 7.75
C TRP A 273 -11.47 -1.43 6.36
N ASP A 274 -12.00 -2.60 5.98
CA ASP A 274 -12.69 -2.82 4.71
C ASP A 274 -11.82 -2.43 3.50
N VAL A 275 -10.65 -3.06 3.41
CA VAL A 275 -9.69 -2.87 2.32
C VAL A 275 -9.58 -4.14 1.49
N THR A 276 -9.74 -4.00 0.18
CA THR A 276 -9.45 -5.08 -0.77
C THR A 276 -8.27 -4.67 -1.64
N LEU A 277 -7.24 -5.52 -1.71
CA LEU A 277 -6.14 -5.42 -2.67
C LEU A 277 -6.27 -6.57 -3.67
N TYR A 278 -6.43 -6.23 -4.94
CA TYR A 278 -6.61 -7.16 -6.03
C TYR A 278 -5.42 -7.07 -6.99
N GLY A 279 -4.73 -8.19 -7.22
CA GLY A 279 -3.68 -8.25 -8.24
C GLY A 279 -2.32 -7.67 -7.82
N GLY A 280 -1.42 -7.62 -8.80
CA GLY A 280 -0.09 -7.04 -8.68
C GLY A 280 1.03 -8.08 -8.71
N TYR A 281 2.16 -7.68 -9.27
CA TYR A 281 3.43 -8.40 -9.23
C TYR A 281 4.42 -7.66 -8.32
N TYR A 282 4.89 -8.31 -7.26
CA TYR A 282 5.73 -7.68 -6.22
C TYR A 282 7.14 -8.24 -6.25
N ILE A 283 8.14 -7.37 -6.40
CA ILE A 283 9.56 -7.75 -6.39
C ILE A 283 10.28 -7.02 -5.26
N PRO A 284 10.19 -7.49 -4.00
CA PRO A 284 11.04 -6.98 -2.92
C PRO A 284 12.50 -7.27 -3.25
N ARG A 285 13.36 -6.25 -3.15
CA ARG A 285 14.77 -6.36 -3.53
C ARG A 285 15.73 -6.36 -2.35
N TYR A 286 15.27 -6.09 -1.13
CA TYR A 286 16.17 -5.99 0.01
C TYR A 286 15.94 -7.03 1.08
N LYS A 287 17.07 -7.28 1.74
CA LYS A 287 17.20 -8.09 2.92
C LYS A 287 16.58 -7.36 4.12
N GLY A 288 15.32 -7.62 4.34
CA GLY A 288 14.48 -7.02 5.37
C GLY A 288 13.05 -6.91 4.89
N ASP A 289 12.90 -6.79 3.57
CA ASP A 289 11.65 -6.41 2.94
C ASP A 289 10.61 -7.52 3.03
N VAL A 290 9.41 -7.04 3.27
CA VAL A 290 8.16 -7.77 3.06
C VAL A 290 7.57 -7.26 1.75
N ALA A 291 6.96 -8.09 0.92
CA ALA A 291 6.21 -7.57 -0.22
C ALA A 291 4.99 -6.78 0.27
N ILE A 292 4.19 -7.39 1.16
CA ILE A 292 2.97 -6.80 1.73
C ILE A 292 2.95 -6.96 3.26
N GLY A 293 2.97 -5.85 3.98
CA GLY A 293 2.75 -5.80 5.43
C GLY A 293 1.30 -5.52 5.78
N ILE A 294 0.77 -6.20 6.80
CA ILE A 294 -0.56 -5.92 7.37
C ILE A 294 -0.39 -5.74 8.87
N GLY A 295 -0.92 -4.64 9.40
CA GLY A 295 -0.90 -4.38 10.82
C GLY A 295 -2.04 -3.48 11.24
N ASN A 296 -2.62 -3.77 12.41
CA ASN A 296 -3.62 -2.90 13.02
C ASN A 296 -4.84 -2.65 12.09
N ALA A 297 -5.35 -3.70 11.46
CA ALA A 297 -6.31 -3.62 10.36
C ALA A 297 -7.47 -4.61 10.54
N LYS A 298 -8.65 -4.31 9.97
CA LYS A 298 -9.82 -5.20 10.02
C LYS A 298 -10.47 -5.41 8.65
N ASN A 299 -10.99 -6.60 8.37
CA ASN A 299 -11.73 -6.89 7.13
C ASN A 299 -10.85 -6.59 5.90
N ILE A 300 -9.70 -7.27 5.83
CA ILE A 300 -8.72 -7.07 4.76
C ILE A 300 -8.78 -8.27 3.83
N GLU A 301 -8.92 -8.02 2.54
CA GLU A 301 -8.87 -9.04 1.50
C GLU A 301 -7.72 -8.78 0.55
N ILE A 302 -6.85 -9.77 0.34
CA ILE A 302 -5.77 -9.74 -0.64
C ILE A 302 -5.97 -10.94 -1.56
N THR A 303 -6.11 -10.70 -2.86
CA THR A 303 -6.36 -11.76 -3.84
C THR A 303 -5.57 -11.57 -5.12
N ASP A 304 -5.21 -12.69 -5.76
CA ASP A 304 -4.60 -12.77 -7.09
C ASP A 304 -3.23 -12.08 -7.19
N VAL A 305 -2.43 -12.21 -6.14
CA VAL A 305 -1.10 -11.57 -6.05
C VAL A 305 0.01 -12.53 -6.45
N ASN A 306 1.00 -12.01 -7.16
CA ASN A 306 2.20 -12.73 -7.54
C ASN A 306 3.42 -12.06 -6.89
N ILE A 307 4.25 -12.83 -6.19
CA ILE A 307 5.37 -12.30 -5.41
C ILE A 307 6.66 -13.01 -5.84
N ASN A 308 7.69 -12.23 -6.17
CA ASN A 308 9.03 -12.71 -6.47
C ASN A 308 10.01 -12.20 -5.41
N CYS A 309 10.34 -13.10 -4.49
CA CYS A 309 11.21 -12.86 -3.34
C CYS A 309 12.62 -13.44 -3.50
N TYR A 310 13.14 -13.69 -4.72
CA TYR A 310 14.52 -14.20 -4.84
C TYR A 310 15.57 -13.30 -4.18
N ASN A 311 15.32 -11.98 -4.15
CA ASN A 311 16.17 -10.99 -3.50
C ASN A 311 15.57 -10.43 -2.20
N GLY A 312 14.32 -10.76 -1.89
CA GLY A 312 13.58 -10.27 -0.72
C GLY A 312 13.50 -11.31 0.39
N LEU A 313 13.03 -10.93 1.59
CA LEU A 313 12.89 -11.89 2.69
C LEU A 313 11.50 -12.54 2.73
N ARG A 314 10.42 -11.76 2.69
CA ARG A 314 9.09 -12.27 3.04
C ARG A 314 8.06 -11.84 2.00
N GLY A 315 7.11 -12.72 1.72
CA GLY A 315 5.93 -12.37 0.94
C GLY A 315 5.00 -11.45 1.71
N ILE A 316 4.14 -12.05 2.53
CA ILE A 316 3.14 -11.32 3.31
C ILE A 316 3.47 -11.47 4.79
N ALA A 317 3.49 -10.35 5.51
CA ALA A 317 3.67 -10.34 6.96
C ALA A 317 2.48 -9.70 7.66
N ILE A 318 1.87 -10.42 8.62
CA ILE A 318 0.88 -9.86 9.53
C ILE A 318 1.59 -9.63 10.86
N GLN A 319 1.95 -8.38 11.14
CA GLN A 319 2.80 -8.07 12.28
C GLN A 319 2.22 -6.93 13.11
N PRO A 320 2.36 -7.02 14.44
CA PRO A 320 2.07 -5.87 15.27
C PRO A 320 3.00 -4.71 14.88
N PRO A 321 2.56 -3.47 15.06
CA PRO A 321 3.49 -2.34 15.21
C PRO A 321 4.52 -2.68 16.28
N THR A 322 5.79 -2.74 15.86
CA THR A 322 6.88 -2.93 16.78
C THR A 322 7.14 -1.59 17.49
N ASN A 323 6.64 -1.45 18.71
CA ASN A 323 6.97 -0.31 19.60
C ASN A 323 8.42 -0.33 20.09
N LYS A 324 9.27 -1.23 19.58
CA LYS A 324 10.64 -1.37 20.05
C LYS A 324 11.48 -0.19 19.56
N GLU A 325 11.51 0.87 20.38
CA GLU A 325 12.74 1.57 20.72
C GLU A 325 13.76 0.51 21.17
N ARG A 326 14.43 -0.16 20.24
CA ARG A 326 15.54 -1.06 20.54
C ARG A 326 16.80 -0.23 20.83
N VAL A 327 16.70 0.71 21.77
CA VAL A 327 17.86 1.33 22.44
C VAL A 327 18.31 0.36 23.51
N LYS A 328 19.03 -0.70 23.12
CA LYS A 328 19.96 -1.45 23.99
C LYS A 328 20.81 -2.37 23.11
N GLY A 329 21.90 -1.79 22.60
CA GLY A 329 22.95 -2.50 21.87
C GLY A 329 23.65 -1.60 20.85
N ASN A 330 24.48 -0.66 21.33
CA ASN A 330 25.56 0.13 20.68
C ASN A 330 25.50 0.57 19.18
N TYR A 331 24.41 0.37 18.45
CA TYR A 331 24.26 0.75 17.04
C TYR A 331 22.91 1.42 16.74
N ALA A 332 22.13 1.74 17.78
CA ALA A 332 21.03 2.72 17.73
C ALA A 332 21.45 4.05 18.39
N LYS A 333 22.74 4.40 18.31
CA LYS A 333 23.31 5.64 18.86
C LYS A 333 23.62 6.61 17.72
N LEU A 334 22.60 7.04 17.00
CA LEU A 334 22.69 8.17 16.06
C LEU A 334 21.34 8.87 15.78
N PHE A 335 20.34 8.66 16.65
CA PHE A 335 19.11 9.48 16.70
C PHE A 335 18.96 10.16 18.06
N TYR A 336 20.03 10.80 18.51
CA TYR A 336 19.99 11.81 19.59
C TYR A 336 21.15 12.78 19.34
N LEU A 337 20.86 13.91 18.71
CA LEU A 337 21.69 15.11 18.85
C LEU A 337 21.02 16.00 19.90
N ASP A 338 21.76 16.14 20.99
CA ASP A 338 21.76 17.15 22.05
C ASP A 338 20.46 17.66 22.65
N LYS A 339 20.36 17.35 23.96
CA LYS A 339 19.62 18.05 25.02
C LYS A 339 18.20 18.46 24.62
N TRP A 340 17.22 17.77 25.18
CA TRP A 340 16.23 18.33 26.13
C TRP A 340 15.57 17.14 26.84
N GLU A 341 15.61 17.14 28.17
CA GLU A 341 15.00 16.11 29.00
C GLU A 341 13.47 16.26 28.99
N TYR A 342 12.79 15.65 28.03
CA TYR A 342 11.35 15.42 28.15
C TYR A 342 11.10 14.18 29.00
N LYS A 343 10.64 14.41 30.22
CA LYS A 343 10.18 13.39 31.16
C LYS A 343 8.91 12.77 30.57
N ILE A 344 8.98 11.52 30.11
CA ILE A 344 7.82 10.76 29.64
C ILE A 344 7.00 10.39 30.88
N ASP A 345 5.95 11.16 31.17
CA ASP A 345 4.94 10.74 32.12
C ASP A 345 4.22 9.52 31.56
N SER A 346 4.10 8.48 32.38
CA SER A 346 3.57 7.16 32.04
C SER A 346 2.17 7.26 31.42
N ILE A 347 2.05 7.04 30.11
CA ILE A 347 0.77 6.79 29.44
C ILE A 347 0.26 5.43 29.94
N THR A 348 -0.63 5.45 30.93
CA THR A 348 -1.15 4.29 31.67
C THR A 348 -2.33 3.59 30.99
N THR A 349 -2.69 3.93 29.76
CA THR A 349 -3.75 3.21 29.03
C THR A 349 -3.14 2.18 28.11
N SER A 350 -3.27 0.91 28.51
CA SER A 350 -2.83 -0.25 27.75
C SER A 350 -3.68 -0.44 26.49
N LYS A 351 -3.45 0.34 25.44
CA LYS A 351 -4.13 0.13 24.16
C LYS A 351 -3.72 -1.22 23.59
N ILE A 352 -4.73 -2.04 23.31
CA ILE A 352 -4.56 -3.33 22.65
C ILE A 352 -4.73 -3.08 21.15
N SER A 353 -3.74 -3.49 20.37
CA SER A 353 -3.83 -3.49 18.92
C SER A 353 -4.42 -4.79 18.43
N ARG A 354 -5.11 -4.76 17.28
CA ARG A 354 -5.70 -5.97 16.71
C ARG A 354 -5.60 -5.99 15.20
N THR A 355 -5.39 -7.18 14.66
CA THR A 355 -5.57 -7.47 13.23
C THR A 355 -6.61 -8.58 13.09
N ASP A 356 -7.69 -8.36 12.34
CA ASP A 356 -8.86 -9.23 12.40
C ASP A 356 -9.58 -9.37 11.05
N HIS A 357 -10.18 -10.54 10.80
CA HIS A 357 -10.91 -10.84 9.56
C HIS A 357 -10.04 -10.59 8.32
N ILE A 358 -8.98 -11.38 8.19
CA ILE A 358 -8.03 -11.26 7.08
C ILE A 358 -8.25 -12.43 6.11
N ILE A 359 -8.40 -12.13 4.83
CA ILE A 359 -8.57 -13.11 3.76
C ILE A 359 -7.41 -12.94 2.78
N LEU A 360 -6.61 -14.00 2.62
CA LEU A 360 -5.50 -14.08 1.68
C LEU A 360 -5.81 -15.19 0.67
N LYS A 361 -5.92 -14.88 -0.62
CA LYS A 361 -6.37 -15.82 -1.65
C LYS A 361 -5.51 -15.76 -2.90
N ASN A 362 -5.37 -16.90 -3.59
CA ASN A 362 -4.75 -16.99 -4.91
C ASN A 362 -3.35 -16.35 -4.92
N ILE A 363 -2.50 -16.74 -3.97
CA ILE A 363 -1.15 -16.20 -3.82
C ILE A 363 -0.16 -17.13 -4.50
N ILE A 364 0.67 -16.57 -5.38
CA ILE A 364 1.82 -17.28 -5.93
C ILE A 364 3.08 -16.58 -5.44
N GLN A 365 3.97 -17.31 -4.78
CA GLN A 365 5.28 -16.80 -4.38
C GLN A 365 6.42 -17.69 -4.88
N GLN A 366 7.44 -17.05 -5.42
CA GLN A 366 8.74 -17.64 -5.76
C GLN A 366 9.84 -17.05 -4.88
N GLY A 367 10.71 -17.89 -4.32
CA GLY A 367 11.85 -17.43 -3.52
C GLY A 367 11.50 -16.90 -2.12
N GLY A 368 12.52 -16.41 -1.42
CA GLY A 368 12.41 -15.82 -0.10
C GLY A 368 12.48 -16.83 1.06
N ILE A 369 12.11 -16.35 2.24
CA ILE A 369 12.18 -17.05 3.53
C ILE A 369 10.82 -17.55 3.97
N ASN A 370 9.81 -16.67 3.94
CA ASN A 370 8.45 -16.99 4.33
C ASN A 370 7.49 -16.54 3.23
N ILE A 371 6.47 -17.35 2.97
CA ILE A 371 5.31 -16.94 2.20
C ILE A 371 4.42 -16.08 3.09
N ILE A 372 4.00 -16.64 4.22
CA ILE A 372 3.21 -15.94 5.23
C ILE A 372 3.95 -15.96 6.57
N ASN A 373 4.13 -14.79 7.17
CA ASN A 373 4.71 -14.64 8.50
C ASN A 373 3.75 -13.89 9.44
N ILE A 374 3.38 -14.51 10.56
CA ILE A 374 2.66 -13.88 11.66
C ILE A 374 3.51 -14.06 12.92
N ASP A 375 4.19 -13.00 13.37
CA ASP A 375 5.06 -13.09 14.54
C ASP A 375 4.66 -12.02 15.56
N ILE A 376 4.19 -12.46 16.72
CA ILE A 376 3.83 -11.59 17.85
C ILE A 376 4.88 -11.81 18.94
N GLU A 377 5.65 -10.76 19.20
CA GLU A 377 6.70 -10.80 20.21
C GLU A 377 6.12 -10.92 21.65
N PRO A 378 6.90 -11.49 22.59
CA PRO A 378 6.50 -11.58 23.99
C PRO A 378 6.26 -10.20 24.59
N GLY A 379 5.19 -10.07 25.38
CA GLY A 379 4.78 -8.80 26.00
C GLY A 379 4.04 -7.84 25.08
N THR A 380 3.98 -8.09 23.77
CA THR A 380 3.22 -7.23 22.84
C THR A 380 1.72 -7.44 23.02
N LYS A 381 0.98 -6.37 23.34
CA LYS A 381 -0.50 -6.37 23.46
C LYS A 381 -1.17 -6.30 22.09
N HIS A 382 -0.91 -7.30 21.24
CA HIS A 382 -1.51 -7.43 19.92
C HIS A 382 -2.14 -8.80 19.74
N TYR A 383 -3.27 -8.84 19.03
CA TYR A 383 -3.99 -10.08 18.71
C TYR A 383 -4.26 -10.17 17.22
N VAL A 384 -4.12 -11.37 16.67
CA VAL A 384 -4.47 -11.70 15.29
C VAL A 384 -5.60 -12.73 15.33
N LYS A 385 -6.75 -12.43 14.71
CA LYS A 385 -7.91 -13.33 14.73
C LYS A 385 -8.57 -13.47 13.37
N ASN A 386 -9.25 -14.60 13.15
CA ASN A 386 -10.10 -14.85 11.99
C ASN A 386 -9.34 -14.65 10.67
N VAL A 387 -8.29 -15.46 10.45
CA VAL A 387 -7.43 -15.37 9.26
C VAL A 387 -7.73 -16.56 8.36
N VAL A 388 -8.07 -16.30 7.10
CA VAL A 388 -8.28 -17.32 6.07
C VAL A 388 -7.20 -17.17 5.02
N ILE A 389 -6.45 -18.24 4.77
CA ILE A 389 -5.41 -18.30 3.74
C ILE A 389 -5.74 -19.48 2.84
N ASP A 390 -6.01 -19.18 1.58
CA ASP A 390 -6.54 -20.17 0.63
C ASP A 390 -5.87 -20.06 -0.74
N ASN A 391 -5.67 -21.21 -1.39
CA ASN A 391 -5.10 -21.32 -2.72
C ASN A 391 -3.73 -20.62 -2.84
N VAL A 392 -2.73 -21.16 -2.13
CA VAL A 392 -1.36 -20.61 -2.11
C VAL A 392 -0.39 -21.57 -2.77
N ILE A 393 0.40 -21.07 -3.71
CA ILE A 393 1.49 -21.79 -4.36
C ILE A 393 2.83 -21.16 -3.97
N GLY A 394 3.67 -21.92 -3.27
CA GLY A 394 5.03 -21.56 -2.93
C GLY A 394 6.05 -22.39 -3.69
N HIS A 395 7.06 -21.74 -4.27
CA HIS A 395 8.14 -22.39 -4.98
C HIS A 395 9.50 -21.82 -4.54
N GLU A 396 10.47 -22.71 -4.29
CA GLU A 396 11.85 -22.34 -3.93
C GLU A 396 11.94 -21.45 -2.68
N ILE A 397 11.12 -21.75 -1.67
CA ILE A 397 11.15 -21.05 -0.39
C ILE A 397 12.32 -21.57 0.44
N THR A 398 13.48 -20.94 0.26
CA THR A 398 14.77 -21.40 0.79
C THR A 398 14.80 -21.42 2.32
N GLY A 399 13.97 -20.58 2.97
CA GLY A 399 13.98 -20.40 4.42
C GLY A 399 15.28 -19.77 4.95
N LEU A 400 16.33 -19.56 4.15
CA LEU A 400 17.62 -19.14 4.68
C LEU A 400 17.58 -17.65 5.06
N GLU A 401 17.56 -17.33 6.35
CA GLU A 401 17.86 -15.99 6.81
C GLU A 401 19.34 -15.69 6.53
N HIS A 402 19.59 -14.90 5.49
CA HIS A 402 20.94 -14.50 5.08
C HIS A 402 21.79 -13.84 6.18
N LEU A 403 21.25 -13.46 7.35
CA LEU A 403 22.02 -12.87 8.46
C LEU A 403 22.42 -13.88 9.53
N THR A 404 21.48 -14.74 9.90
CA THR A 404 21.61 -15.62 11.05
C THR A 404 22.03 -17.03 10.61
N GLY A 405 21.81 -17.36 9.33
CA GLY A 405 21.85 -18.74 8.86
C GLY A 405 20.70 -19.58 9.43
N GLU A 406 19.81 -18.97 10.22
CA GLU A 406 18.62 -19.64 10.71
C GLU A 406 17.71 -19.93 9.54
N LYS A 407 17.14 -21.12 9.57
CA LYS A 407 16.23 -21.55 8.53
C LYS A 407 14.79 -21.33 8.98
N GLY A 408 14.04 -20.62 8.16
CA GLY A 408 12.65 -20.27 8.33
C GLY A 408 11.73 -21.29 7.66
N HIS A 409 10.49 -21.31 8.13
CA HIS A 409 9.42 -22.12 7.56
C HIS A 409 8.60 -21.30 6.57
N SER A 410 8.10 -21.90 5.49
CA SER A 410 7.28 -21.21 4.48
C SER A 410 6.08 -20.50 5.11
N PHE A 411 5.46 -21.14 6.10
CA PHE A 411 4.47 -20.54 6.99
C PHE A 411 5.02 -20.50 8.41
N ARG A 412 5.21 -19.30 8.96
CA ARG A 412 5.63 -19.10 10.34
C ARG A 412 4.57 -18.29 11.08
N LEU A 413 3.85 -18.93 12.00
CA LEU A 413 2.87 -18.26 12.85
C LEU A 413 3.26 -18.51 14.31
N SER A 414 3.58 -17.45 15.04
CA SER A 414 4.20 -17.55 16.37
C SER A 414 3.75 -16.42 17.29
N SER A 415 3.36 -16.75 18.53
CA SER A 415 3.16 -15.79 19.63
C SER A 415 4.23 -15.88 20.73
N GLN A 416 5.33 -16.60 20.49
CA GLN A 416 6.54 -16.68 21.32
C GLN A 416 6.28 -16.86 22.83
N ASN A 417 5.44 -17.82 23.19
CA ASN A 417 5.13 -18.21 24.58
C ASN A 417 4.28 -17.23 25.42
N ASP A 418 3.67 -16.19 24.86
CA ASP A 418 2.81 -15.26 25.62
C ASP A 418 1.31 -15.66 25.58
N GLY A 419 1.06 -16.97 25.57
CA GLY A 419 -0.27 -17.55 25.39
C GLY A 419 -0.80 -17.51 23.94
N ILE A 420 -2.06 -17.91 23.77
CA ILE A 420 -2.72 -17.91 22.45
C ILE A 420 -3.06 -16.46 22.08
N LYS A 421 -2.38 -15.91 21.08
CA LYS A 421 -2.64 -14.57 20.53
C LYS A 421 -3.02 -14.58 19.05
N ILE A 422 -2.88 -15.74 18.42
CA ILE A 422 -3.23 -15.98 17.02
C ILE A 422 -4.36 -17.01 17.03
N GLU A 423 -5.57 -16.60 16.68
CA GLU A 423 -6.77 -17.44 16.82
C GLU A 423 -7.58 -17.55 15.53
N ASN A 424 -8.24 -18.70 15.37
CA ASN A 424 -9.13 -18.98 14.25
C ASN A 424 -8.44 -18.75 12.89
N VAL A 425 -7.28 -19.40 12.70
CA VAL A 425 -6.57 -19.42 11.42
C VAL A 425 -7.02 -20.63 10.60
N SER A 426 -7.43 -20.43 9.36
CA SER A 426 -7.76 -21.49 8.40
C SER A 426 -6.78 -21.43 7.24
N LEU A 427 -6.05 -22.52 7.00
CA LEU A 427 -5.18 -22.72 5.84
C LEU A 427 -5.78 -23.79 4.92
N SER A 428 -6.00 -23.49 3.64
CA SER A 428 -6.52 -24.45 2.67
C SER A 428 -5.86 -24.36 1.31
N ASN A 429 -5.79 -25.48 0.60
CA ASN A 429 -5.32 -25.57 -0.79
C ASN A 429 -3.90 -25.00 -0.96
N ILE A 430 -2.95 -25.53 -0.18
CA ILE A 430 -1.57 -25.04 -0.12
C ILE A 430 -0.65 -26.00 -0.88
N ILE A 431 0.07 -25.51 -1.89
CA ILE A 431 1.06 -26.28 -2.64
C ILE A 431 2.44 -25.66 -2.42
N LEU A 432 3.34 -26.41 -1.79
CA LEU A 432 4.72 -26.01 -1.55
C LEU A 432 5.67 -26.91 -2.36
N SER A 433 6.66 -26.30 -3.01
CA SER A 433 7.68 -27.04 -3.75
C SER A 433 9.07 -26.45 -3.52
N TYR A 434 10.08 -27.31 -3.36
CA TYR A 434 11.46 -26.91 -3.07
C TYR A 434 11.57 -25.98 -1.86
N VAL A 435 10.85 -26.32 -0.79
CA VAL A 435 10.85 -25.56 0.46
C VAL A 435 11.77 -26.19 1.48
N HIS A 436 12.40 -25.36 2.32
CA HIS A 436 13.20 -25.84 3.42
C HIS A 436 12.34 -26.36 4.60
N GLY A 437 11.37 -25.56 5.04
CA GLY A 437 10.38 -25.93 6.05
C GLY A 437 8.97 -25.60 5.58
N GLY A 438 8.00 -26.45 5.91
CA GLY A 438 6.60 -26.24 5.53
C GLY A 438 5.92 -25.26 6.49
N PHE A 439 5.62 -25.74 7.69
CA PHE A 439 4.78 -25.04 8.67
C PHE A 439 5.40 -25.04 10.06
N ARG A 440 5.42 -23.87 10.72
CA ARG A 440 5.74 -23.72 12.14
C ARG A 440 4.65 -22.92 12.85
N PHE A 441 4.01 -23.55 13.83
CA PHE A 441 2.94 -22.95 14.62
C PHE A 441 3.27 -22.97 16.12
N ASP A 442 3.39 -21.78 16.70
CA ASP A 442 3.62 -21.58 18.14
C ASP A 442 2.60 -20.60 18.74
N GLY A 443 1.78 -21.07 19.69
CA GLY A 443 0.72 -20.26 20.30
C GLY A 443 -0.39 -19.82 19.32
N VAL A 444 -0.72 -20.72 18.38
CA VAL A 444 -1.74 -20.53 17.35
C VAL A 444 -2.88 -21.53 17.53
N THR A 445 -4.12 -21.09 17.30
CA THR A 445 -5.28 -21.99 17.12
C THR A 445 -5.85 -21.87 15.72
N GLY A 446 -6.19 -23.00 15.11
CA GLY A 446 -6.65 -23.04 13.72
C GLY A 446 -6.79 -24.44 13.12
N SER A 447 -7.02 -24.48 11.82
CA SER A 447 -7.13 -25.69 11.01
C SER A 447 -6.34 -25.57 9.70
N ILE A 448 -5.82 -26.70 9.22
CA ILE A 448 -5.16 -26.83 7.91
C ILE A 448 -5.82 -27.97 7.16
N SER A 449 -6.06 -27.78 5.86
CA SER A 449 -6.65 -28.78 4.98
C SER A 449 -6.07 -28.69 3.57
N ASN A 450 -6.13 -29.80 2.81
CA ASN A 450 -5.74 -29.86 1.40
C ASN A 450 -4.36 -29.23 1.09
N TYR A 451 -3.30 -29.71 1.76
CA TYR A 451 -1.94 -29.24 1.52
C TYR A 451 -1.07 -30.31 0.86
N GLN A 452 -0.13 -29.88 0.04
CA GLN A 452 0.90 -30.70 -0.58
C GLN A 452 2.27 -30.04 -0.39
N ILE A 453 3.25 -30.80 0.09
CA ILE A 453 4.65 -30.37 0.21
C ILE A 453 5.52 -31.30 -0.64
N ASN A 454 6.12 -30.75 -1.69
CA ASN A 454 7.13 -31.41 -2.51
C ASN A 454 8.50 -30.88 -2.08
N ALA A 455 9.10 -31.50 -1.07
CA ALA A 455 10.36 -31.06 -0.51
C ALA A 455 11.56 -31.33 -1.44
N ALA A 456 12.59 -30.50 -1.35
CA ALA A 456 13.89 -30.78 -1.96
C ALA A 456 14.62 -31.87 -1.14
N GLN A 457 15.34 -32.75 -1.82
CA GLN A 457 15.80 -34.08 -1.38
C GLN A 457 16.74 -34.17 -0.15
N ASN A 458 16.99 -33.11 0.62
CA ASN A 458 18.09 -33.07 1.60
C ASN A 458 17.78 -32.45 3.00
N SER A 459 16.52 -32.32 3.43
CA SER A 459 16.25 -31.84 4.80
C SER A 459 15.93 -32.99 5.76
N ASP A 460 16.84 -33.23 6.71
CA ASP A 460 16.63 -34.06 7.91
C ASP A 460 15.61 -33.45 8.90
N GLU A 461 14.93 -32.36 8.53
CA GLU A 461 14.02 -31.61 9.39
C GLU A 461 12.56 -32.00 9.17
N GLU A 462 11.80 -32.10 10.26
CA GLU A 462 10.37 -32.44 10.25
C GLU A 462 9.57 -31.29 9.61
N TYR A 463 8.88 -31.55 8.50
CA TYR A 463 8.21 -30.51 7.69
C TYR A 463 7.04 -29.80 8.38
N VAL A 464 6.60 -30.31 9.53
CA VAL A 464 5.42 -29.83 10.26
C VAL A 464 5.66 -29.91 11.76
N GLU A 465 6.21 -28.86 12.35
CA GLU A 465 6.32 -28.70 13.81
C GLU A 465 5.01 -28.11 14.35
N VAL A 466 4.20 -28.94 15.03
CA VAL A 466 2.86 -28.55 15.51
C VAL A 466 2.74 -28.80 17.01
N ASN A 467 2.66 -27.71 17.78
CA ASN A 467 2.41 -27.79 19.22
C ASN A 467 0.91 -27.69 19.61
N SER A 468 0.01 -27.27 18.70
CA SER A 468 -1.44 -27.13 19.02
C SER A 468 -2.43 -27.02 17.83
N PHE A 469 -2.12 -27.56 16.65
CA PHE A 469 -2.97 -27.40 15.45
C PHE A 469 -3.76 -28.66 15.12
N ILE A 470 -5.08 -28.55 14.90
CA ILE A 470 -5.91 -29.71 14.52
C ILE A 470 -5.60 -30.05 13.06
N LYS A 471 -4.84 -31.14 12.86
CA LYS A 471 -4.69 -31.75 11.54
C LYS A 471 -6.00 -32.50 11.22
N ASN A 472 -6.84 -31.90 10.37
CA ASN A 472 -7.90 -32.63 9.69
C ASN A 472 -7.27 -33.43 8.56
N ASP A 473 -6.46 -34.42 8.93
CA ASP A 473 -5.81 -35.29 7.97
C ASP A 473 -6.88 -36.24 7.40
N ARG A 474 -6.99 -36.30 6.07
CA ARG A 474 -7.93 -37.20 5.39
C ARG A 474 -7.70 -38.65 5.84
N LYS A 475 -6.45 -38.99 6.16
CA LYS A 475 -6.06 -40.28 6.71
C LYS A 475 -6.62 -40.53 8.11
N SER A 476 -6.66 -39.53 8.99
CA SER A 476 -7.23 -39.71 10.34
C SER A 476 -8.75 -39.87 10.29
N LEU A 477 -9.41 -39.18 9.35
CA LEU A 477 -10.84 -39.37 9.06
C LEU A 477 -11.10 -40.76 8.45
N GLU A 478 -10.28 -41.20 7.49
CA GLU A 478 -10.37 -42.54 6.90
C GLU A 478 -10.10 -43.64 7.95
N ASP A 479 -9.14 -43.45 8.85
CA ASP A 479 -8.85 -44.38 9.96
C ASP A 479 -9.98 -44.39 11.00
N ALA A 480 -10.60 -43.23 11.29
CA ALA A 480 -11.76 -43.15 12.16
C ALA A 480 -13.00 -43.83 11.55
N LEU A 481 -13.27 -43.58 10.26
CA LEU A 481 -14.34 -44.23 9.51
C LEU A 481 -14.11 -45.74 9.40
N LYS A 482 -12.86 -46.17 9.21
CA LYS A 482 -12.48 -47.58 9.22
C LYS A 482 -12.73 -48.22 10.59
N ARG A 483 -12.35 -47.57 11.68
CA ARG A 483 -12.64 -48.05 13.05
C ARG A 483 -14.14 -48.15 13.34
N ILE A 484 -14.93 -47.18 12.87
CA ILE A 484 -16.40 -47.24 13.00
C ILE A 484 -16.95 -48.45 12.21
N SER A 485 -16.48 -48.66 10.97
CA SER A 485 -16.88 -49.81 10.16
C SER A 485 -16.47 -51.16 10.78
N GLU A 486 -15.31 -51.22 11.45
CA GLU A 486 -14.85 -52.42 12.16
C GLU A 486 -15.70 -52.70 13.40
N LEU A 487 -16.09 -51.66 14.15
CA LEU A 487 -16.98 -51.78 15.32
C LEU A 487 -18.40 -52.22 14.92
N GLU A 488 -18.94 -51.72 13.82
CA GLU A 488 -20.24 -52.13 13.28
C GLU A 488 -20.28 -53.60 12.79
N LYS A 489 -19.14 -54.17 12.41
CA LYS A 489 -19.03 -55.60 12.04
C LYS A 489 -18.86 -56.53 13.25
N SER A 490 -18.49 -55.97 14.40
CA SER A 490 -18.22 -56.74 15.62
C SER A 490 -19.43 -56.85 16.58
N ASN A 491 -20.50 -56.09 16.28
CA ASN A 491 -21.82 -56.21 16.90
C ASN A 491 -22.79 -56.88 15.92
#